data_AF-A0A848V6D7-F1
#
_entry.id   AF-A0A848V6D7-F1
#
_cell.length_a   1.000
_cell.length_b   1.000
_cell.length_c   1.000
_cell.angle_alpha   90.00
_cell.angle_beta   90.00
_cell.angle_gamma   90.00
#
_symmetry.space_group_name_H-M   'P 1'
#
loop_
_entity.id
_entity.type
_entity.pdbx_description
1 polymer ?
#
loop_
_entity_poly.entity_id
_entity_poly.type
_entity_poly.pdbx_seq_one_letter_code
_entity_poly.pdbx_strand_id
1 'polypeptide(L)'
;MKKSVLISAPSASGLKDQLSCYDEARHMSVKIYDSGTDVSADDFDFLIIEPSNQESAMPLAQKFATADKYIIEVWRDNPFRNGGEPLRIDGAQIGLIAGLGDKVFETALKAIAMKVKAK
;
A
#
# COMPACT_ATOMS: atom_id res chain seq x y z
N MET A 1 -13.94 8.88 -13.25
CA MET A 1 -13.00 7.74 -13.44
C MET A 1 -12.83 7.03 -12.12
N LYS A 2 -12.82 5.69 -12.10
CA LYS A 2 -12.59 4.87 -10.89
C LYS A 2 -11.11 4.94 -10.51
N LYS A 3 -10.77 5.10 -9.22
CA LYS A 3 -9.38 5.12 -8.74
C LYS A 3 -8.81 3.70 -8.61
N SER A 4 -7.51 3.50 -8.85
CA SER A 4 -6.84 2.19 -8.78
C SER A 4 -5.75 2.12 -7.69
N VAL A 5 -5.67 0.98 -6.99
CA VAL A 5 -4.71 0.71 -5.90
C VAL A 5 -3.98 -0.58 -6.17
N LEU A 6 -2.66 -0.54 -6.02
CA LEU A 6 -1.82 -1.73 -5.91
C LEU A 6 -1.54 -2.02 -4.44
N ILE A 7 -1.74 -3.28 -4.01
CA ILE A 7 -1.29 -3.76 -2.70
C ILE A 7 -0.14 -4.74 -2.93
N SER A 8 1.08 -4.33 -2.57
CA SER A 8 2.28 -5.18 -2.60
C SER A 8 2.58 -5.65 -1.19
N ALA A 9 2.01 -6.81 -0.84
CA ALA A 9 2.13 -7.38 0.49
C ALA A 9 1.88 -8.89 0.43
N PRO A 10 2.92 -9.72 0.61
CA PRO A 10 2.76 -11.17 0.61
C PRO A 10 1.67 -11.65 1.58
N SER A 11 1.53 -10.98 2.74
CA SER A 11 0.50 -11.33 3.73
C SER A 11 -0.93 -10.99 3.28
N ALA A 12 -1.11 -10.05 2.36
CA ALA A 12 -2.44 -9.65 1.88
C ALA A 12 -3.07 -10.70 0.94
N SER A 13 -2.29 -11.65 0.41
CA SER A 13 -2.80 -12.74 -0.44
C SER A 13 -3.89 -13.56 0.25
N GLY A 14 -3.73 -13.86 1.55
CA GLY A 14 -4.72 -14.53 2.39
C GLY A 14 -5.93 -13.67 2.78
N LEU A 15 -5.91 -12.37 2.45
CA LEU A 15 -6.95 -11.40 2.78
C LEU A 15 -7.75 -10.95 1.54
N LYS A 16 -7.48 -11.51 0.36
CA LYS A 16 -8.05 -11.05 -0.92
C LYS A 16 -9.57 -10.94 -0.92
N ASP A 17 -10.25 -11.96 -0.43
CA ASP A 17 -11.72 -12.00 -0.40
C ASP A 17 -12.27 -10.93 0.57
N GLN A 18 -11.65 -10.77 1.75
CA GLN A 18 -12.02 -9.75 2.73
C GLN A 18 -11.81 -8.34 2.20
N LEU A 19 -10.67 -8.10 1.53
CA LEU A 19 -10.31 -6.78 0.99
C LEU A 19 -11.27 -6.35 -0.13
N SER A 20 -11.81 -7.30 -0.89
CA SER A 20 -12.81 -7.03 -1.94
C SER A 20 -14.20 -6.68 -1.39
N CYS A 21 -14.49 -7.04 -0.13
CA CYS A 21 -15.79 -6.84 0.49
C CYS A 21 -15.99 -5.45 1.12
N TYR A 22 -14.91 -4.70 1.40
CA TYR A 22 -15.00 -3.36 2.00
C TYR A 22 -15.69 -2.36 1.08
N ASP A 23 -16.70 -1.66 1.60
CA ASP A 23 -17.50 -0.71 0.83
C ASP A 23 -16.63 0.39 0.19
N GLU A 24 -15.60 0.84 0.90
CA GLU A 24 -14.63 1.81 0.39
C GLU A 24 -13.83 1.27 -0.80
N ALA A 25 -13.47 -0.03 -0.78
CA ALA A 25 -12.76 -0.69 -1.87
C ALA A 25 -13.65 -0.97 -3.08
N ARG A 26 -14.99 -1.08 -2.93
CA ARG A 26 -15.94 -1.31 -4.05
C ARG A 26 -15.88 -0.20 -5.09
N HIS A 27 -15.59 1.03 -4.66
CA HIS A 27 -15.46 2.19 -5.52
C HIS A 27 -14.06 2.34 -6.13
N MET A 28 -13.15 1.39 -5.89
CA MET A 28 -11.78 1.38 -6.38
C MET A 28 -11.46 0.08 -7.13
N SER A 29 -10.46 0.09 -8.00
CA SER A 29 -9.87 -1.13 -8.55
C SER A 29 -8.70 -1.53 -7.66
N VAL A 30 -8.80 -2.64 -6.93
CA VAL A 30 -7.73 -3.11 -6.05
C VAL A 30 -7.06 -4.32 -6.68
N LYS A 31 -5.74 -4.25 -6.89
CA LYS A 31 -4.92 -5.38 -7.34
C LYS A 31 -3.93 -5.75 -6.25
N ILE A 32 -3.91 -7.02 -5.88
CA ILE A 32 -2.88 -7.56 -4.97
C ILE A 32 -1.75 -8.08 -5.84
N TYR A 33 -0.55 -7.62 -5.54
CA TYR A 33 0.70 -8.02 -6.18
C TYR A 33 1.34 -9.12 -5.34
N ASP A 34 1.40 -10.31 -5.93
CA ASP A 34 2.32 -11.36 -5.51
C ASP A 34 3.54 -11.27 -6.43
N SER A 35 4.74 -11.48 -5.89
CA SER A 35 6.02 -11.15 -6.52
C SER A 35 6.21 -11.65 -7.96
N GLY A 36 7.08 -11.01 -8.76
CA GLY A 36 7.60 -11.59 -10.01
C GLY A 36 6.97 -11.11 -11.33
N THR A 37 6.06 -10.13 -11.31
CA THR A 37 5.56 -9.46 -12.53
C THR A 37 6.10 -8.04 -12.61
N ASP A 38 6.46 -7.56 -13.81
CA ASP A 38 6.79 -6.14 -14.00
C ASP A 38 5.54 -5.27 -13.80
N VAL A 39 5.66 -4.27 -12.93
CA VAL A 39 4.57 -3.37 -12.58
C VAL A 39 4.94 -1.97 -13.04
N SER A 40 4.07 -1.38 -13.87
CA SER A 40 4.09 0.05 -14.16
C SER A 40 3.35 0.81 -13.06
N ALA A 41 4.00 1.85 -12.52
CA ALA A 41 3.36 2.76 -11.55
C ALA A 41 2.23 3.59 -12.20
N ASP A 42 2.23 3.74 -13.52
CA ASP A 42 1.24 4.52 -14.25
C ASP A 42 -0.14 3.86 -14.27
N ASP A 43 -0.20 2.54 -14.11
CA ASP A 43 -1.46 1.78 -14.07
C ASP A 43 -2.24 1.98 -12.76
N PHE A 44 -1.60 2.59 -11.75
CA PHE A 44 -2.14 2.73 -10.40
C PHE A 44 -2.14 4.19 -9.92
N ASP A 45 -3.17 4.57 -9.18
CA ASP A 45 -3.22 5.88 -8.50
C ASP A 45 -2.51 5.85 -7.14
N PHE A 46 -2.51 4.69 -6.46
CA PHE A 46 -1.98 4.52 -5.11
C PHE A 46 -1.22 3.20 -4.96
N LEU A 47 -0.26 3.18 -4.05
CA LEU A 47 0.44 1.99 -3.57
C LEU A 47 0.18 1.78 -2.08
N ILE A 48 -0.21 0.57 -1.69
CA ILE A 48 -0.08 0.05 -0.34
C ILE A 48 1.06 -0.97 -0.36
N ILE A 49 2.06 -0.83 0.49
CA ILE A 49 3.22 -1.72 0.51
C ILE A 49 3.51 -2.23 1.92
N GLU A 50 3.63 -3.54 2.06
CA GLU A 50 4.14 -4.19 3.28
C GLU A 50 5.58 -4.65 3.01
N PRO A 51 6.59 -3.93 3.52
CA PRO A 51 7.97 -4.33 3.33
C PRO A 51 8.29 -5.60 4.16
N SER A 52 8.78 -6.66 3.50
CA SER A 52 9.43 -7.78 4.20
C SER A 52 10.81 -7.39 4.74
N ASN A 53 11.48 -6.50 4.03
CA ASN A 53 12.62 -5.70 4.42
C ASN A 53 12.67 -4.45 3.53
N GLN A 54 13.52 -3.47 3.85
CA GLN A 54 13.58 -2.25 3.03
C GLN A 54 14.09 -2.52 1.61
N GLU A 55 15.10 -3.38 1.46
CA GLU A 55 15.74 -3.67 0.17
C GLU A 55 14.75 -4.23 -0.86
N SER A 56 13.79 -5.05 -0.43
CA SER A 56 12.79 -5.67 -1.29
C SER A 56 11.68 -4.70 -1.70
N ALA A 57 11.32 -3.77 -0.80
CA ALA A 57 10.25 -2.81 -1.03
C ALA A 57 10.70 -1.55 -1.79
N MET A 58 11.96 -1.14 -1.63
CA MET A 58 12.49 0.11 -2.16
C MET A 58 12.34 0.26 -3.68
N PRO A 59 12.64 -0.75 -4.53
CA PRO A 59 12.52 -0.59 -5.98
C PRO A 59 11.09 -0.25 -6.42
N LEU A 60 10.09 -0.89 -5.84
CA LEU A 60 8.69 -0.62 -6.17
C LEU A 60 8.23 0.73 -5.60
N ALA A 61 8.58 1.04 -4.36
CA ALA A 61 8.27 2.32 -3.75
C ALA A 61 8.90 3.49 -4.54
N GLN A 62 10.14 3.34 -5.02
CA GLN A 62 10.83 4.35 -5.84
C GLN A 62 10.15 4.56 -7.20
N LYS A 63 9.66 3.48 -7.85
CA LYS A 63 8.88 3.58 -9.09
C LYS A 63 7.63 4.45 -8.87
N PHE A 64 6.89 4.21 -7.79
CA PHE A 64 5.69 4.98 -7.47
C PHE A 64 5.99 6.43 -7.04
N ALA A 65 7.07 6.64 -6.28
CA ALA A 65 7.51 7.97 -5.88
C ALA A 65 7.91 8.83 -7.09
N THR A 66 8.66 8.25 -8.03
CA THR A 66 9.07 8.94 -9.28
C THR A 66 7.86 9.34 -10.13
N ALA A 67 6.79 8.54 -10.08
CA ALA A 67 5.53 8.81 -10.78
C ALA A 67 4.56 9.72 -9.98
N ASP A 68 5.04 10.38 -8.92
CA ASP A 68 4.26 11.26 -8.02
C ASP A 68 2.99 10.58 -7.47
N LYS A 69 3.09 9.28 -7.16
CA LYS A 69 1.98 8.50 -6.59
C LYS A 69 2.05 8.52 -5.08
N TYR A 70 0.88 8.48 -4.45
CA TYR A 70 0.78 8.40 -2.99
C TYR A 70 1.02 6.96 -2.51
N ILE A 71 1.90 6.81 -1.53
CA ILE A 71 2.31 5.51 -0.99
C ILE A 71 1.83 5.41 0.46
N ILE A 72 1.28 4.26 0.84
CA ILE A 72 1.02 3.89 2.22
C ILE A 72 1.84 2.66 2.55
N GLU A 73 2.83 2.83 3.41
CA GLU A 73 3.55 1.74 4.03
C GLU A 73 2.70 1.14 5.16
N VAL A 74 2.60 -0.18 5.20
CA VAL A 74 1.86 -0.90 6.23
C VAL A 74 2.72 -1.95 6.93
N TRP A 75 2.50 -2.09 8.23
CA TRP A 75 3.14 -3.12 9.05
C TRP A 75 2.13 -3.75 9.99
N ARG A 76 1.89 -5.06 9.88
CA ARG A 76 0.95 -5.75 10.80
C ARG A 76 1.33 -5.53 12.27
N ASP A 77 2.62 -5.63 12.57
CA ASP A 77 3.19 -5.35 13.89
C ASP A 77 3.80 -3.95 13.95
N ASN A 78 4.19 -3.49 15.14
CA ASN A 78 4.89 -2.22 15.28
C ASN A 78 6.37 -2.40 14.87
N PRO A 79 6.84 -1.82 13.73
CA PRO A 79 8.20 -2.02 13.24
C PRO A 79 9.27 -1.48 14.19
N PHE A 80 8.95 -0.41 14.93
CA PHE A 80 9.90 0.28 15.80
C PHE A 80 10.33 -0.56 17.01
N ARG A 81 9.55 -1.59 17.39
CA ARG A 81 9.92 -2.47 18.51
C ARG A 81 11.15 -3.33 18.24
N ASN A 82 11.42 -3.61 16.96
CA ASN A 82 12.51 -4.48 16.53
C ASN A 82 13.56 -3.73 15.69
N GLY A 83 13.61 -2.40 15.79
CA GLY A 83 14.52 -1.57 15.01
C GLY A 83 14.17 -1.47 13.52
N GLY A 84 12.91 -1.77 13.14
CA GLY A 84 12.42 -1.55 11.79
C GLY A 84 12.36 -0.06 11.48
N GLU A 85 12.86 0.32 10.31
CA GLU A 85 12.84 1.70 9.83
C GLU A 85 11.76 1.86 8.75
N PRO A 86 10.92 2.90 8.82
CA PRO A 86 9.98 3.23 7.75
C PRO A 86 10.72 3.54 6.44
N LEU A 87 10.07 3.28 5.31
CA LEU A 87 10.56 3.66 4.00
C LEU A 87 10.73 5.18 3.92
N ARG A 88 11.87 5.61 3.37
CA ARG A 88 12.19 7.01 3.12
C ARG A 88 12.65 7.18 1.69
N ILE A 89 11.91 7.97 0.93
CA ILE A 89 12.24 8.36 -0.44
C ILE A 89 12.10 9.87 -0.51
N ASP A 90 13.16 10.56 -0.90
CA ASP A 90 13.19 12.02 -0.97
C ASP A 90 12.10 12.53 -1.92
N GLY A 91 11.30 13.49 -1.44
CA GLY A 91 10.19 14.08 -2.19
C GLY A 91 8.92 13.22 -2.29
N ALA A 92 8.94 11.96 -1.81
CA ALA A 92 7.78 11.08 -1.87
C ALA A 92 6.78 11.35 -0.74
N GLN A 93 5.48 11.28 -1.05
CA GLN A 93 4.43 11.27 -0.04
C GLN A 93 4.19 9.84 0.45
N ILE A 94 4.78 9.51 1.61
CA ILE A 94 4.64 8.19 2.24
C ILE A 94 3.90 8.34 3.57
N GLY A 95 2.73 7.71 3.68
CA GLY A 95 2.02 7.50 4.94
C GLY A 95 2.43 6.16 5.58
N LEU A 96 2.31 6.04 6.90
CA LEU A 96 2.61 4.80 7.64
C LEU A 96 1.41 4.38 8.50
N ILE A 97 1.03 3.09 8.42
CA ILE A 97 0.05 2.46 9.31
C ILE A 97 0.66 1.19 9.89
N ALA A 98 0.79 1.10 11.21
CA ALA A 98 1.47 -0.02 11.86
C ALA A 98 0.74 -0.56 13.09
N GLY A 99 0.94 -1.84 13.40
CA GLY A 99 0.57 -2.44 14.70
C GLY A 99 -0.91 -2.80 14.86
N LEU A 100 -1.66 -2.97 13.77
CA LEU A 100 -3.09 -3.32 13.80
C LEU A 100 -3.38 -4.77 13.36
N GLY A 101 -2.35 -5.62 13.23
CA GLY A 101 -2.49 -6.94 12.60
C GLY A 101 -3.02 -6.80 11.18
N ASP A 102 -3.91 -7.69 10.77
CA ASP A 102 -4.48 -7.69 9.40
C ASP A 102 -5.29 -6.42 9.08
N LYS A 103 -5.73 -5.67 10.09
CA LYS A 103 -6.51 -4.44 9.91
C LYS A 103 -5.71 -3.29 9.30
N VAL A 104 -4.39 -3.40 9.17
CA VAL A 104 -3.58 -2.35 8.52
C VAL A 104 -3.98 -2.15 7.06
N PHE A 105 -4.33 -3.22 6.33
CA PHE A 105 -4.77 -3.12 4.94
C PHE A 105 -6.13 -2.45 4.80
N GLU A 106 -7.09 -2.82 5.66
CA GLU A 106 -8.39 -2.17 5.74
C GLU A 106 -8.25 -0.67 6.04
N THR A 107 -7.41 -0.34 7.03
CA THR A 107 -7.19 1.04 7.45
C THR A 107 -6.51 1.85 6.33
N ALA A 108 -5.58 1.26 5.59
CA ALA A 108 -4.95 1.87 4.43
C ALA A 108 -5.96 2.16 3.31
N LEU A 109 -6.84 1.20 2.99
CA LEU A 109 -7.89 1.39 2.00
C LEU A 109 -8.88 2.49 2.41
N LYS A 110 -9.27 2.54 3.68
CA LYS A 110 -10.10 3.63 4.22
C LYS A 110 -9.43 5.00 4.10
N ALA A 111 -8.14 5.09 4.43
CA ALA A 111 -7.37 6.32 4.30
C ALA A 111 -7.32 6.81 2.83
N ILE A 112 -7.11 5.90 1.88
CA ILE A 112 -7.15 6.22 0.43
C ILE A 112 -8.54 6.71 0.04
N ALA A 113 -9.60 6.00 0.42
CA ALA A 113 -10.97 6.39 0.08
C ALA A 113 -11.34 7.77 0.64
N MET A 114 -10.91 8.10 1.87
CA MET A 114 -11.08 9.43 2.45
C MET A 114 -10.31 10.50 1.65
N LYS A 115 -9.05 10.23 1.28
CA LYS A 115 -8.23 11.14 0.47
C LYS A 115 -8.84 11.40 -0.91
N VAL A 116 -9.50 10.40 -1.50
CA VAL A 116 -10.23 10.54 -2.78
C VAL A 116 -11.50 11.38 -2.62
N LYS A 117 -12.25 11.22 -1.52
CA LYS A 117 -13.49 11.98 -1.24
C LYS A 117 -13.25 13.45 -0.86
N ALA A 118 -12.09 13.78 -0.30
CA ALA A 118 -11.76 15.12 0.16
C ALA A 118 -11.35 16.09 -0.98
N LYS A 119 -11.68 15.78 -2.24
CA LYS A 119 -11.39 16.57 -3.44
C LYS A 119 -12.65 16.98 -4.18
#